data_AF-A0A6H0KNJ5-F1
#
_entry.id   AF-A0A6H0KNJ5-F1
#
_cell.length_a   1.000
_cell.length_b   1.000
_cell.length_c   1.000
_cell.angle_alpha   90.00
_cell.angle_beta   90.00
_cell.angle_gamma   90.00
#
_symmetry.space_group_name_H-M   'P 1'
#
loop_
_entity.id
_entity.type
_entity.pdbx_description
1 polymer ?
#
loop_
_entity_poly.entity_id
_entity_poly.type
_entity_poly.pdbx_seq_one_letter_code
_entity_poly.pdbx_strand_id
1 'polypeptide(L)'
;MKSKRVEISELRTVIEQSGNGHLPLSCRVELLQSIGNVEIVNKVFAECCKKVYPLWGNEIEDTLLRKLLCSADEYLYHGKGKADALVEEANRLRNYVEGQSCTESMAGWAVISLCYSIADHAAAMLDIDEYEGEDDGAFEYEVWNTDFFASMAFAGGNPFVDEGDAGKRREFWNWYLDIVETLCRKSDVPLIRIDAPKKKEVEQNTIPQRTQTYQTPAILSKIQEVIDSALMLYDKDYNDKWDKIIISTRCMAVGLRAKNAVIKEGQEHRMKTSLQVFDIMNDVKKEMYNQAKVEGAWFYCIIELNPDLTYSIRFVYDDKSQIPQDHLVDSDDFVAEFKKYPRAKDYTPVWWQEILGKKAKYLKNTIIVEQLAIPQRTQTYQTPAIQEKIRQVIENSMKVFNKYCTGNWSKIIVEAHCIGDVRTKGYFIQGNSTTEMPVSLAASDLLSEIKDDMYKQASNEGSWLICKIEFDTQKKFIIEFNYDNKSLLPNDVFDNPERLETEFEDYPRTKEYTPVWWQGILGKRSI
;
A
#
# COMPACT_ATOMS: atom_id res chain seq x y z
N MET A 1 35.07 -36.66 23.20
CA MET A 1 34.60 -36.51 24.60
C MET A 1 33.29 -37.25 24.74
N LYS A 2 33.09 -38.05 25.80
CA LYS A 2 31.80 -38.70 26.05
C LYS A 2 30.80 -37.59 26.39
N SER A 3 29.77 -37.42 25.56
CA SER A 3 28.69 -36.44 25.77
C SER A 3 28.10 -36.64 27.16
N LYS A 4 28.21 -35.62 28.02
CA LYS A 4 27.59 -35.60 29.33
C LYS A 4 26.09 -35.53 29.07
N ARG A 5 25.35 -36.55 29.52
CA ARG A 5 23.89 -36.59 29.35
C ARG A 5 23.30 -35.43 30.15
N VAL A 6 22.73 -34.46 29.46
CA VAL A 6 22.07 -33.31 30.10
C VAL A 6 20.85 -33.83 30.88
N GLU A 7 20.79 -33.55 32.18
CA GLU A 7 19.64 -33.96 33.00
C GLU A 7 18.56 -32.87 32.99
N ILE A 8 17.36 -33.21 32.51
CA ILE A 8 16.23 -32.28 32.42
C ILE A 8 15.88 -31.68 33.80
N SER A 9 16.06 -32.43 34.89
CA SER A 9 15.87 -31.94 36.27
C SER A 9 16.80 -30.79 36.64
N GLU A 10 18.05 -30.79 36.13
CA GLU A 10 18.99 -29.69 36.33
C GLU A 10 18.51 -28.45 35.58
N LEU A 11 18.06 -28.60 34.33
CA LEU A 11 17.51 -27.50 33.52
C LEU A 11 16.26 -26.89 34.14
N ARG A 12 15.36 -27.70 34.72
CA ARG A 12 14.20 -27.17 35.48
C ARG A 12 14.64 -26.33 36.67
N THR A 13 15.69 -26.74 37.36
CA THR A 13 16.25 -25.96 38.48
C THR A 13 16.79 -24.60 38.00
N VAL A 14 17.44 -24.56 36.83
CA VAL A 14 17.89 -23.31 36.20
C VAL A 14 16.71 -22.38 35.91
N ILE A 15 15.62 -22.90 35.35
CA ILE A 15 14.40 -22.11 35.06
C ILE A 15 13.80 -21.52 36.35
N GLU A 16 13.72 -22.31 37.42
CA GLU A 16 13.14 -21.85 38.70
C GLU A 16 14.02 -20.79 39.40
N GLN A 17 15.34 -20.87 39.23
CA GLN A 17 16.29 -19.89 39.76
C GLN A 17 16.39 -18.62 38.91
N SER A 18 15.87 -18.65 37.68
CA SER A 18 15.89 -17.52 36.75
C SER A 18 14.89 -16.43 37.15
N GLY A 19 15.40 -15.24 37.45
CA GLY A 19 14.58 -14.08 37.86
C GLY A 19 13.53 -13.69 36.81
N ASN A 20 13.90 -13.74 35.52
CA ASN A 20 13.00 -13.46 34.40
C ASN A 20 12.36 -14.73 33.80
N GLY A 21 12.60 -15.89 34.40
CA GLY A 21 12.03 -17.17 33.98
C GLY A 21 12.59 -17.72 32.66
N HIS A 22 13.70 -17.17 32.14
CA HIS A 22 14.36 -17.60 30.91
C HIS A 22 15.19 -18.89 31.10
N LEU A 23 15.24 -19.73 30.08
CA LEU A 23 16.18 -20.84 29.95
C LEU A 23 17.36 -20.39 29.06
N PRO A 24 18.57 -20.22 29.60
CA PRO A 24 19.72 -19.68 28.85
C PRO A 24 20.01 -20.44 27.56
N LEU A 25 20.49 -19.73 26.53
CA LEU A 25 20.89 -20.32 25.26
C LEU A 25 21.88 -21.47 25.44
N SER A 26 22.89 -21.32 26.30
CA SER A 26 23.91 -22.35 26.56
C SER A 26 23.29 -23.68 27.02
N CYS A 27 22.30 -23.62 27.91
CA CYS A 27 21.56 -24.80 28.36
C CYS A 27 20.77 -25.46 27.20
N ARG A 28 20.19 -24.66 26.31
CA ARG A 28 19.43 -25.16 25.16
C ARG A 28 20.35 -25.78 24.11
N VAL A 29 21.49 -25.15 23.84
CA VAL A 29 22.54 -25.67 22.94
C VAL A 29 23.05 -27.01 23.45
N GLU A 30 23.48 -27.10 24.71
CA GLU A 30 23.95 -28.35 25.30
C GLU A 30 22.89 -29.46 25.22
N LEU A 31 21.63 -29.12 25.53
CA LEU A 31 20.51 -30.07 25.45
C LEU A 31 20.33 -30.58 24.02
N LEU A 32 20.21 -29.70 23.03
CA LEU A 32 19.93 -30.08 21.64
C LEU A 32 21.13 -30.76 20.98
N GLN A 33 22.37 -30.35 21.28
CA GLN A 33 23.59 -31.07 20.87
C GLN A 33 23.65 -32.48 21.46
N SER A 34 23.16 -32.67 22.70
CA SER A 34 23.12 -34.01 23.31
C SER A 34 22.12 -34.95 22.61
N ILE A 35 21.10 -34.40 21.94
CA ILE A 35 20.17 -35.16 21.09
C ILE A 35 20.87 -35.56 19.79
N GLY A 36 21.64 -34.64 19.19
CA GLY A 36 22.47 -34.89 18.00
C GLY A 36 21.69 -35.33 16.76
N ASN A 37 20.37 -35.13 16.75
CA ASN A 37 19.49 -35.51 15.66
C ASN A 37 18.74 -34.27 15.13
N VAL A 38 19.15 -33.81 13.95
CA VAL A 38 18.61 -32.66 13.24
C VAL A 38 17.10 -32.71 13.08
N GLU A 39 16.54 -33.88 12.80
CA GLU A 39 15.11 -34.06 12.58
C GLU A 39 14.34 -33.86 13.90
N ILE A 40 14.85 -34.40 15.01
CA ILE A 40 14.24 -34.22 16.33
C ILE A 40 14.30 -32.75 16.76
N VAL A 41 15.43 -32.07 16.53
CA VAL A 41 15.58 -30.63 16.85
C VAL A 41 14.56 -29.79 16.09
N ASN A 42 14.44 -29.99 14.77
CA ASN A 42 13.45 -29.25 13.98
C ASN A 42 12.01 -29.60 14.37
N LYS A 43 11.73 -30.84 14.79
CA LYS A 43 10.41 -31.22 15.34
C LYS A 43 10.12 -30.49 16.66
N VAL A 44 11.10 -30.35 17.56
CA VAL A 44 10.96 -29.54 18.78
C VAL A 44 10.59 -28.09 18.42
N PHE A 45 11.28 -27.50 17.45
CA PHE A 45 10.98 -26.15 16.97
C PHE A 45 9.58 -26.06 16.34
N ALA A 46 9.16 -27.05 15.56
CA ALA A 46 7.80 -27.10 15.02
C ALA A 46 6.75 -27.16 16.14
N GLU A 47 6.97 -27.94 17.21
CA GLU A 47 6.08 -27.94 18.37
C GLU A 47 6.05 -26.57 19.08
N CYS A 48 7.19 -25.87 19.17
CA CYS A 48 7.25 -24.51 19.72
C CYS A 48 6.34 -23.55 18.94
N CYS A 49 6.44 -23.55 17.60
CA CYS A 49 5.56 -22.77 16.74
C CYS A 49 4.08 -23.13 16.98
N LYS A 50 3.75 -24.42 17.03
CA LYS A 50 2.37 -24.89 17.22
C LYS A 50 1.80 -24.57 18.61
N LYS A 51 2.63 -24.50 19.64
CA LYS A 51 2.21 -24.11 21.00
C LYS A 51 1.78 -22.65 21.08
N VAL A 52 2.52 -21.77 20.41
CA VAL A 52 2.24 -20.34 20.45
C VAL A 52 1.16 -19.97 19.46
N TYR A 53 1.12 -20.62 18.31
CA TYR A 53 0.22 -20.31 17.20
C TYR A 53 -1.25 -20.00 17.60
N PRO A 54 -1.96 -20.80 18.43
CA PRO A 54 -3.33 -20.50 18.84
C PRO A 54 -3.52 -19.18 19.61
N LEU A 55 -2.46 -18.67 20.25
CA LEU A 55 -2.49 -17.39 20.97
C LEU A 55 -2.57 -16.18 20.02
N TRP A 56 -2.27 -16.37 18.74
CA TRP A 56 -2.20 -15.32 17.71
C TRP A 56 -3.32 -15.42 16.67
N GLY A 57 -4.08 -16.51 16.67
CA GLY A 57 -5.04 -16.84 15.62
C GLY A 57 -6.27 -15.91 15.51
N ASN A 58 -6.42 -14.95 16.43
CA ASN A 58 -7.49 -13.96 16.39
C ASN A 58 -7.07 -12.59 15.84
N GLU A 59 -5.77 -12.30 15.68
CA GLU A 59 -5.29 -10.98 15.23
C GLU A 59 -4.42 -11.04 13.94
N ILE A 60 -3.75 -12.16 13.68
CA ILE A 60 -3.06 -12.42 12.41
C ILE A 60 -4.07 -13.00 11.41
N GLU A 61 -4.19 -12.48 10.18
CA GLU A 61 -5.00 -13.11 9.12
C GLU A 61 -4.37 -14.47 8.71
N ASP A 62 -4.88 -15.48 9.40
CA ASP A 62 -4.24 -16.68 9.91
C ASP A 62 -4.05 -17.82 8.89
N THR A 63 -3.90 -17.49 7.60
CA THR A 63 -3.80 -18.52 6.56
C THR A 63 -2.41 -18.67 5.98
N LEU A 64 -1.58 -17.63 5.88
CA LEU A 64 -0.27 -17.74 5.22
C LEU A 64 0.79 -18.36 6.14
N LEU A 65 1.02 -17.79 7.32
CA LEU A 65 1.95 -18.36 8.31
C LEU A 65 1.49 -19.75 8.78
N ARG A 66 0.17 -19.95 8.92
CA ARG A 66 -0.40 -21.28 9.17
C ARG A 66 -0.12 -22.27 8.05
N LYS A 67 -0.31 -21.87 6.78
CA LYS A 67 0.02 -22.74 5.62
C LYS A 67 1.50 -23.07 5.58
N LEU A 68 2.36 -22.10 5.90
CA LEU A 68 3.80 -22.32 5.97
C LEU A 68 4.13 -23.30 7.10
N LEU A 69 3.59 -23.09 8.30
CA LEU A 69 3.76 -24.00 9.44
C LEU A 69 3.22 -25.40 9.14
N CYS A 70 2.06 -25.53 8.48
CA CYS A 70 1.54 -26.82 8.02
C CYS A 70 2.45 -27.48 6.99
N SER A 71 3.04 -26.70 6.08
CA SER A 71 4.00 -27.22 5.09
C SER A 71 5.28 -27.72 5.76
N ALA A 72 5.77 -26.99 6.77
CA ALA A 72 6.92 -27.41 7.58
C ALA A 72 6.60 -28.69 8.39
N ASP A 73 5.41 -28.79 8.98
CA ASP A 73 4.95 -29.98 9.72
C ASP A 73 4.83 -31.21 8.80
N GLU A 74 4.25 -31.05 7.60
CA GLU A 74 4.18 -32.12 6.59
C GLU A 74 5.57 -32.53 6.07
N TYR A 75 6.50 -31.60 5.96
CA TYR A 75 7.89 -31.91 5.62
C TYR A 75 8.55 -32.75 6.72
N LEU A 76 8.44 -32.33 7.99
CA LEU A 76 9.10 -32.97 9.12
C LEU A 76 8.50 -34.33 9.51
N TYR A 77 7.19 -34.50 9.44
CA TYR A 77 6.52 -35.72 9.91
C TYR A 77 6.07 -36.66 8.79
N HIS A 78 5.96 -36.17 7.56
CA HIS A 78 5.45 -36.94 6.43
C HIS A 78 6.38 -36.94 5.20
N GLY A 79 7.53 -36.25 5.28
CA GLY A 79 8.51 -36.19 4.20
C GLY A 79 7.98 -35.53 2.92
N LYS A 80 6.96 -34.66 3.03
CA LYS A 80 6.35 -33.99 1.88
C LYS A 80 6.89 -32.58 1.69
N GLY A 81 7.16 -32.20 0.45
CA GLY A 81 7.67 -30.87 0.10
C GLY A 81 9.20 -30.83 -0.01
N LYS A 82 9.76 -29.62 0.01
CA LYS A 82 11.21 -29.37 -0.10
C LYS A 82 11.60 -28.22 0.82
N ALA A 83 12.76 -28.31 1.46
CA ALA A 83 13.28 -27.25 2.33
C ALA A 83 13.41 -25.90 1.60
N ASP A 84 13.95 -25.89 0.37
CA ASP A 84 14.09 -24.66 -0.43
C ASP A 84 12.76 -23.92 -0.64
N ALA A 85 11.66 -24.66 -0.86
CA ALA A 85 10.34 -24.07 -1.04
C ALA A 85 9.79 -23.46 0.26
N LEU A 86 10.15 -24.02 1.42
CA LEU A 86 9.82 -23.43 2.72
C LEU A 86 10.58 -22.12 2.91
N VAL A 87 11.87 -22.08 2.54
CA VAL A 87 12.72 -20.88 2.61
C VAL A 87 12.23 -19.78 1.67
N GLU A 88 11.88 -20.11 0.43
CA GLU A 88 11.32 -19.15 -0.53
C GLU A 88 10.06 -18.48 0.00
N GLU A 89 9.12 -19.26 0.54
CA GLU A 89 7.89 -18.71 1.11
C GLU A 89 8.16 -17.97 2.43
N ALA A 90 9.09 -18.43 3.27
CA ALA A 90 9.50 -17.72 4.47
C ALA A 90 10.10 -16.34 4.15
N ASN A 91 11.00 -16.26 3.16
CA ASN A 91 11.57 -15.00 2.69
C ASN A 91 10.50 -14.04 2.18
N ARG A 92 9.50 -14.55 1.46
CA ARG A 92 8.36 -13.76 1.00
C ARG A 92 7.51 -13.22 2.15
N LEU A 93 7.36 -13.99 3.23
CA LEU A 93 6.59 -13.60 4.41
C LEU A 93 7.39 -12.78 5.42
N ARG A 94 8.71 -12.65 5.27
CA ARG A 94 9.57 -11.88 6.19
C ARG A 94 9.13 -10.43 6.34
N ASN A 95 9.00 -9.71 5.22
CA ASN A 95 8.51 -8.31 5.23
C ASN A 95 7.11 -8.18 5.85
N TYR A 96 6.29 -9.25 5.76
CA TYR A 96 4.96 -9.28 6.34
C TYR A 96 5.01 -9.37 7.88
N VAL A 97 5.97 -10.11 8.43
CA VAL A 97 6.17 -10.25 9.88
C VAL A 97 6.87 -9.03 10.49
N GLU A 98 7.81 -8.42 9.77
CA GLU A 98 8.50 -7.18 10.20
C GLU A 98 7.54 -5.99 10.39
N GLY A 99 6.45 -5.94 9.62
CA GLY A 99 5.47 -4.85 9.70
C GLY A 99 4.39 -4.99 10.80
N GLN A 100 4.42 -6.04 11.61
CA GLN A 100 3.39 -6.36 12.62
C GLN A 100 3.75 -5.85 14.03
N SER A 101 2.77 -5.88 14.94
CA SER A 101 2.98 -5.52 16.35
C SER A 101 3.97 -6.48 17.04
N CYS A 102 4.58 -6.05 18.15
CA CYS A 102 5.75 -6.73 18.72
C CYS A 102 5.52 -8.21 19.05
N THR A 103 4.35 -8.57 19.57
CA THR A 103 4.07 -9.94 20.02
C THR A 103 3.65 -10.85 18.86
N GLU A 104 2.80 -10.38 17.94
CA GLU A 104 2.41 -11.12 16.72
C GLU A 104 3.60 -11.38 15.80
N SER A 105 4.47 -10.38 15.70
CA SER A 105 5.72 -10.46 14.96
C SER A 105 6.59 -11.61 15.49
N MET A 106 6.71 -11.79 16.81
CA MET A 106 7.51 -12.87 17.41
C MET A 106 7.02 -14.28 17.01
N ALA A 107 5.71 -14.51 16.97
CA ALA A 107 5.18 -15.81 16.55
C ALA A 107 5.38 -16.07 15.05
N GLY A 108 5.26 -15.04 14.22
CA GLY A 108 5.60 -15.11 12.80
C GLY A 108 7.09 -15.40 12.59
N TRP A 109 7.95 -14.74 13.36
CA TRP A 109 9.40 -14.95 13.34
C TRP A 109 9.79 -16.36 13.78
N ALA A 110 9.08 -16.96 14.75
CA ALA A 110 9.28 -18.37 15.10
C ALA A 110 9.06 -19.29 13.88
N VAL A 111 8.01 -19.06 13.08
CA VAL A 111 7.73 -19.87 11.88
C VAL A 111 8.77 -19.63 10.78
N ILE A 112 9.22 -18.39 10.60
CA ILE A 112 10.29 -18.06 9.64
C ILE A 112 11.61 -18.73 10.04
N SER A 113 12.00 -18.57 11.31
CA SER A 113 13.20 -19.18 11.90
C SER A 113 13.17 -20.70 11.77
N LEU A 114 12.01 -21.34 11.94
CA LEU A 114 11.84 -22.79 11.73
C LEU A 114 12.20 -23.19 10.29
N CYS A 115 11.74 -22.43 9.29
CA CYS A 115 12.01 -22.74 7.89
C CYS A 115 13.51 -22.63 7.56
N TYR A 116 14.19 -21.63 8.12
CA TYR A 116 15.64 -21.52 7.99
C TYR A 116 16.37 -22.66 8.71
N SER A 117 15.95 -23.01 9.92
CA SER A 117 16.51 -24.14 10.68
C SER A 117 16.37 -25.46 9.94
N ILE A 118 15.23 -25.70 9.28
CA ILE A 118 15.01 -26.89 8.44
C ILE A 118 16.01 -26.95 7.28
N ALA A 119 16.20 -25.82 6.58
CA ALA A 119 17.08 -25.74 5.42
C ALA A 119 18.56 -25.86 5.78
N ASP A 120 18.95 -25.30 6.93
CA ASP A 120 20.32 -25.32 7.42
C ASP A 120 20.58 -26.43 8.44
N HIS A 121 19.74 -27.47 8.45
CA HIS A 121 19.92 -28.66 9.27
C HIS A 121 20.14 -28.36 10.77
N ALA A 122 19.46 -27.33 11.31
CA ALA A 122 19.58 -26.87 12.68
C ALA A 122 21.01 -26.47 13.12
N ALA A 123 21.86 -26.03 12.18
CA ALA A 123 23.22 -25.58 12.48
C ALA A 123 23.27 -24.50 13.57
N ALA A 124 22.31 -23.56 13.56
CA ALA A 124 22.17 -22.50 14.57
C ALA A 124 22.01 -22.98 16.04
N MET A 125 21.82 -24.29 16.28
CA MET A 125 21.92 -24.89 17.62
C MET A 125 22.94 -26.01 17.72
N LEU A 126 23.24 -26.72 16.62
CA LEU A 126 24.08 -27.90 16.64
C LEU A 126 25.55 -27.60 16.35
N ASP A 127 25.83 -26.55 15.57
CA ASP A 127 27.16 -26.16 15.11
C ASP A 127 27.23 -24.63 14.98
N ILE A 128 27.16 -23.95 16.13
CA ILE A 128 27.16 -22.48 16.17
C ILE A 128 28.60 -21.99 15.99
N ASP A 129 28.86 -21.33 14.88
CA ASP A 129 30.14 -20.67 14.60
C ASP A 129 30.45 -19.63 15.68
N GLU A 130 31.67 -19.69 16.22
CA GLU A 130 32.21 -18.72 17.19
C GLU A 130 31.41 -18.56 18.50
N TYR A 131 30.61 -19.56 18.89
CA TYR A 131 29.84 -19.50 20.14
C TYR A 131 30.72 -19.66 21.39
N GLU A 132 30.79 -18.63 22.24
CA GLU A 132 31.57 -18.60 23.47
C GLU A 132 30.72 -18.79 24.74
N GLY A 133 29.42 -19.07 24.59
CA GLY A 133 28.48 -19.30 25.70
C GLY A 133 27.62 -18.09 26.04
N GLU A 134 27.52 -17.11 25.14
CA GLU A 134 26.63 -15.96 25.25
C GLU A 134 25.14 -16.38 25.31
N ASP A 135 24.29 -15.54 25.88
CA ASP A 135 22.83 -15.75 25.89
C ASP A 135 22.16 -14.95 24.76
N ASP A 136 20.88 -15.21 24.49
CA ASP A 136 20.18 -14.65 23.32
C ASP A 136 20.25 -13.11 23.22
N GLY A 137 20.29 -12.43 24.37
CA GLY A 137 20.39 -10.96 24.44
C GLY A 137 21.72 -10.37 23.93
N ALA A 138 22.74 -11.18 23.68
CA ALA A 138 23.98 -10.75 23.05
C ALA A 138 23.89 -10.68 21.51
N PHE A 139 22.83 -11.25 20.93
CA PHE A 139 22.65 -11.40 19.50
C PHE A 139 21.53 -10.51 18.98
N GLU A 140 21.66 -10.12 17.70
CA GLU A 140 20.58 -9.45 16.96
C GLU A 140 19.44 -10.44 16.64
N TYR A 141 18.25 -9.91 16.44
CA TYR A 141 17.05 -10.73 16.28
C TYR A 141 17.09 -11.64 15.04
N GLU A 142 17.85 -11.28 13.99
CA GLU A 142 17.98 -12.08 12.78
C GLU A 142 18.60 -13.47 13.00
N VAL A 143 19.36 -13.65 14.08
CA VAL A 143 20.02 -14.94 14.40
C VAL A 143 19.37 -15.66 15.58
N TRP A 144 18.26 -15.14 16.11
CA TRP A 144 17.53 -15.80 17.19
C TRP A 144 16.86 -17.10 16.75
N ASN A 145 16.81 -18.03 17.69
CA ASN A 145 16.29 -19.37 17.47
C ASN A 145 14.76 -19.43 17.61
N THR A 146 14.17 -20.43 16.96
CA THR A 146 12.70 -20.62 16.90
C THR A 146 12.05 -20.73 18.27
N ASP A 147 12.68 -21.48 19.17
CA ASP A 147 12.23 -21.67 20.55
C ASP A 147 12.29 -20.37 21.37
N PHE A 148 13.31 -19.54 21.17
CA PHE A 148 13.42 -18.24 21.83
C PHE A 148 12.31 -17.29 21.36
N PHE A 149 12.09 -17.16 20.05
CA PHE A 149 10.96 -16.42 19.49
C PHE A 149 9.62 -16.89 20.04
N ALA A 150 9.41 -18.21 20.08
CA ALA A 150 8.20 -18.80 20.66
C ALA A 150 8.07 -18.49 22.16
N SER A 151 9.15 -18.50 22.92
CA SER A 151 9.11 -18.15 24.35
C SER A 151 8.67 -16.71 24.57
N MET A 152 9.18 -15.77 23.76
CA MET A 152 8.83 -14.35 23.85
C MET A 152 7.40 -14.12 23.41
N ALA A 153 6.96 -14.79 22.34
CA ALA A 153 5.57 -14.83 21.93
C ALA A 153 4.69 -15.30 23.10
N PHE A 154 4.97 -16.46 23.70
CA PHE A 154 4.15 -17.02 24.78
C PHE A 154 4.08 -16.12 26.02
N ALA A 155 5.21 -15.51 26.40
CA ALA A 155 5.31 -14.64 27.56
C ALA A 155 4.86 -13.19 27.28
N GLY A 156 4.79 -12.78 26.01
CA GLY A 156 4.43 -11.43 25.58
C GLY A 156 5.56 -10.40 25.67
N GLY A 157 6.82 -10.80 25.49
CA GLY A 157 7.96 -9.85 25.51
C GLY A 157 9.35 -10.46 25.70
N ASN A 158 10.37 -9.63 25.53
CA ASN A 158 11.79 -10.00 25.60
C ASN A 158 12.34 -10.04 27.06
N PRO A 159 12.94 -11.17 27.51
CA PRO A 159 13.48 -11.33 28.86
C PRO A 159 14.63 -10.38 29.24
N PHE A 160 15.38 -9.87 28.26
CA PHE A 160 16.61 -9.11 28.51
C PHE A 160 16.36 -7.60 28.66
N VAL A 161 15.11 -7.16 28.48
CA VAL A 161 14.65 -5.78 28.68
C VAL A 161 13.45 -5.71 29.62
N ASP A 162 13.28 -6.73 30.47
CA ASP A 162 12.22 -6.85 31.48
C ASP A 162 10.78 -6.76 30.92
N GLU A 163 10.59 -7.23 29.68
CA GLU A 163 9.27 -7.33 29.05
C GLU A 163 8.64 -8.72 29.22
N GLY A 164 7.30 -8.75 29.16
CA GLY A 164 6.51 -9.98 29.25
C GLY A 164 6.37 -10.55 30.66
N ASP A 165 5.68 -11.68 30.76
CA ASP A 165 5.39 -12.37 32.02
C ASP A 165 6.42 -13.47 32.30
N ALA A 166 7.26 -13.27 33.33
CA ALA A 166 8.27 -14.24 33.75
C ALA A 166 7.67 -15.60 34.16
N GLY A 167 6.47 -15.62 34.74
CA GLY A 167 5.77 -16.86 35.09
C GLY A 167 5.34 -17.65 33.87
N LYS A 168 4.77 -16.98 32.86
CA LYS A 168 4.46 -17.62 31.57
C LYS A 168 5.71 -18.09 30.84
N ARG A 169 6.82 -17.35 30.95
CA ARG A 169 8.10 -17.78 30.38
C ARG A 169 8.60 -19.08 31.03
N ARG A 170 8.51 -19.20 32.36
CA ARG A 170 8.82 -20.46 33.08
C ARG A 170 7.88 -21.59 32.64
N GLU A 171 6.59 -21.31 32.45
CA GLU A 171 5.64 -22.31 31.95
C GLU A 171 6.05 -22.81 30.57
N PHE A 172 6.40 -21.90 29.65
CA PHE A 172 6.86 -22.26 28.31
C PHE A 172 8.10 -23.14 28.35
N TRP A 173 9.14 -22.76 29.11
CA TRP A 173 10.38 -23.53 29.14
C TRP A 173 10.23 -24.88 29.84
N ASN A 174 9.42 -24.97 30.90
CA ASN A 174 9.09 -26.26 31.51
C ASN A 174 8.35 -27.18 30.52
N TRP A 175 7.39 -26.63 29.77
CA TRP A 175 6.71 -27.36 28.69
C TRP A 175 7.67 -27.77 27.57
N TYR A 176 8.59 -26.88 27.16
CA TYR A 176 9.61 -27.16 26.15
C TYR A 176 10.45 -28.38 26.53
N LEU A 177 10.89 -28.48 27.79
CA LEU A 177 11.65 -29.63 28.28
C LEU A 177 10.84 -30.94 28.21
N ASP A 178 9.54 -30.91 28.51
CA ASP A 178 8.64 -32.07 28.38
C ASP A 178 8.50 -32.52 26.92
N ILE A 179 8.45 -31.56 25.99
CA ILE A 179 8.37 -31.84 24.55
C ILE A 179 9.66 -32.46 24.04
N VAL A 180 10.82 -31.91 24.40
CA VAL A 180 12.13 -32.47 24.06
C VAL A 180 12.22 -33.92 24.54
N GLU A 181 11.86 -34.19 25.80
CA GLU A 181 11.88 -35.54 26.35
C GLU A 181 10.95 -36.50 25.59
N THR A 182 9.75 -36.02 25.25
CA THR A 182 8.74 -36.81 24.55
C THR A 182 9.19 -37.15 23.13
N LEU A 183 9.68 -36.17 22.37
CA LEU A 183 10.12 -36.38 20.99
C LEU A 183 11.37 -37.27 20.89
N CYS A 184 12.28 -37.19 21.86
CA CYS A 184 13.41 -38.12 21.96
C CYS A 184 12.98 -39.59 22.14
N ARG A 185 11.78 -39.83 22.71
CA ARG A 185 11.22 -41.18 22.88
C ARG A 185 10.32 -41.59 21.72
N LYS A 186 9.56 -40.65 21.14
CA LYS A 186 8.60 -40.88 20.07
C LYS A 186 8.44 -39.63 19.20
N SER A 187 8.99 -39.68 17.99
CA SER A 187 9.02 -38.56 17.04
C SER A 187 8.23 -38.79 15.75
N ASP A 188 7.50 -39.90 15.63
CA ASP A 188 6.81 -40.29 14.39
C ASP A 188 5.53 -39.49 14.12
N VAL A 189 4.96 -38.86 15.15
CA VAL A 189 3.65 -38.17 15.07
C VAL A 189 3.74 -36.81 15.76
N PRO A 190 3.15 -35.76 15.17
CA PRO A 190 3.02 -34.45 15.81
C PRO A 190 2.40 -34.54 17.21
N LEU A 191 2.96 -33.81 18.19
CA LEU A 191 2.40 -33.76 19.54
C LEU A 191 1.24 -32.77 19.63
N ILE A 192 1.39 -31.61 18.98
CA ILE A 192 0.31 -30.65 18.76
C ILE A 192 -0.15 -30.77 17.32
N ARG A 193 -1.46 -30.95 17.13
CA ARG A 193 -2.09 -30.99 15.81
C ARG A 193 -2.41 -29.58 15.34
N ILE A 194 -1.90 -29.23 14.16
CA ILE A 194 -2.32 -28.04 13.43
C ILE A 194 -3.06 -28.50 12.17
N ASP A 195 -4.35 -28.19 12.08
CA ASP A 195 -5.07 -28.49 10.84
C ASP A 195 -4.69 -27.46 9.78
N ALA A 196 -4.63 -27.87 8.51
CA ALA A 196 -4.59 -26.90 7.43
C ALA A 196 -5.80 -25.96 7.53
N PRO A 197 -5.65 -24.66 7.20
CA PRO A 197 -6.82 -23.79 7.14
C PRO A 197 -7.80 -24.41 6.15
N LYS A 198 -9.08 -24.52 6.56
CA LYS A 198 -10.14 -24.97 5.65
C LYS A 198 -9.98 -24.15 4.37
N LYS A 199 -9.93 -24.81 3.21
CA LYS A 199 -10.13 -24.13 1.93
C LYS A 199 -11.47 -23.42 2.05
N LYS A 200 -11.48 -22.14 2.42
CA LYS A 200 -12.52 -21.26 1.94
C LYS A 200 -12.34 -21.35 0.43
N GLU A 201 -13.33 -21.91 -0.26
CA GLU A 201 -13.52 -21.51 -1.65
C GLU A 201 -13.41 -19.99 -1.62
N VAL A 202 -12.41 -19.45 -2.31
CA VAL A 202 -12.33 -18.01 -2.48
C VAL A 202 -13.64 -17.71 -3.20
N GLU A 203 -14.65 -17.21 -2.46
CA GLU A 203 -15.80 -16.60 -3.09
C GLU A 203 -15.20 -15.51 -3.95
N GLN A 204 -15.00 -15.81 -5.24
CA GLN A 204 -14.71 -14.76 -6.19
C GLN A 204 -15.94 -13.89 -6.13
N ASN A 205 -15.81 -12.73 -5.48
CA ASN A 205 -16.80 -11.71 -5.61
C ASN A 205 -16.98 -11.48 -7.11
N THR A 206 -18.21 -11.59 -7.59
CA THR A 206 -18.51 -11.33 -8.99
C THR A 206 -18.23 -9.84 -9.21
N ILE A 207 -17.10 -9.55 -9.85
CA ILE A 207 -16.72 -8.18 -10.15
C ILE A 207 -17.74 -7.64 -11.16
N PRO A 208 -18.40 -6.50 -10.90
CA PRO A 208 -19.33 -5.94 -11.85
C PRO A 208 -18.64 -5.60 -13.18
N GLN A 209 -19.41 -5.64 -14.26
CA GLN A 209 -18.94 -5.17 -15.55
C GLN A 209 -18.53 -3.70 -15.46
N ARG A 210 -17.34 -3.40 -15.99
CA ARG A 210 -16.78 -2.05 -16.02
C ARG A 210 -17.39 -1.25 -17.17
N THR A 211 -17.65 0.03 -16.93
CA THR A 211 -18.14 0.99 -17.91
C THR A 211 -17.00 1.72 -18.64
N GLN A 212 -15.77 1.63 -18.13
CA GLN A 212 -14.59 2.18 -18.78
C GLN A 212 -14.38 1.60 -20.18
N THR A 213 -13.99 2.46 -21.13
CA THR A 213 -13.71 2.10 -22.52
C THR A 213 -12.46 2.79 -23.04
N TYR A 214 -11.71 2.09 -23.89
CA TYR A 214 -10.58 2.66 -24.63
C TYR A 214 -11.01 3.26 -25.97
N GLN A 215 -12.28 3.13 -26.36
CA GLN A 215 -12.78 3.49 -27.69
C GLN A 215 -13.04 5.00 -27.87
N THR A 216 -12.49 5.84 -27.00
CA THR A 216 -12.59 7.29 -27.17
C THR A 216 -11.56 7.76 -28.20
N PRO A 217 -11.83 8.82 -28.99
CA PRO A 217 -10.87 9.32 -29.98
C PRO A 217 -9.48 9.64 -29.39
N ALA A 218 -9.44 10.19 -28.16
CA ALA A 218 -8.20 10.52 -27.47
C ALA A 218 -7.37 9.27 -27.13
N ILE A 219 -8.01 8.22 -26.60
CA ILE A 219 -7.33 6.96 -26.25
C ILE A 219 -6.92 6.20 -27.51
N LEU A 220 -7.77 6.15 -28.53
CA LEU A 220 -7.47 5.48 -29.80
C LEU A 220 -6.26 6.10 -30.50
N SER A 221 -6.12 7.43 -30.50
CA SER A 221 -4.93 8.12 -31.02
C SER A 221 -3.66 7.64 -30.31
N LYS A 222 -3.71 7.58 -28.98
CA LYS A 222 -2.57 7.12 -28.15
C LYS A 222 -2.22 5.66 -28.40
N ILE A 223 -3.22 4.79 -28.51
CA ILE A 223 -3.01 3.37 -28.85
C ILE A 223 -2.35 3.24 -30.23
N GLN A 224 -2.80 4.05 -31.20
CA GLN A 224 -2.20 4.06 -32.53
C GLN A 224 -0.73 4.47 -32.50
N GLU A 225 -0.37 5.50 -31.72
CA GLU A 225 1.03 5.91 -31.53
C GLU A 225 1.90 4.77 -30.96
N VAL A 226 1.36 3.98 -30.02
CA VAL A 226 2.06 2.79 -29.49
C VAL A 226 2.28 1.73 -30.56
N ILE A 227 1.26 1.47 -31.39
CA ILE A 227 1.33 0.49 -32.50
C ILE A 227 2.34 0.95 -33.55
N ASP A 228 2.27 2.20 -33.99
CA ASP A 228 3.18 2.77 -34.99
C ASP A 228 4.64 2.72 -34.52
N SER A 229 4.86 2.96 -33.22
CA SER A 229 6.19 2.84 -32.61
C SER A 229 6.72 1.41 -32.68
N ALA A 230 5.88 0.40 -32.43
CA ALA A 230 6.28 -0.99 -32.50
C ALA A 230 6.58 -1.43 -33.94
N LEU A 231 5.76 -1.03 -34.90
CA LEU A 231 5.96 -1.31 -36.34
C LEU A 231 7.27 -0.69 -36.85
N MET A 232 7.51 0.58 -36.54
CA MET A 232 8.75 1.28 -36.92
C MET A 232 10.00 0.57 -36.37
N LEU A 233 9.95 0.09 -35.12
CA LEU A 233 11.07 -0.65 -34.52
C LEU A 233 11.26 -2.02 -35.16
N TYR A 234 10.17 -2.70 -35.50
CA TYR A 234 10.22 -3.99 -36.17
C TYR A 234 10.84 -3.87 -37.57
N ASP A 235 10.34 -2.93 -38.38
CA ASP A 235 10.81 -2.69 -39.75
C ASP A 235 12.29 -2.30 -39.79
N LYS A 236 12.75 -1.57 -38.76
CA LYS A 236 14.15 -1.19 -38.63
C LYS A 236 15.08 -2.36 -38.33
N ASP A 237 14.66 -3.28 -37.47
CA ASP A 237 15.54 -4.32 -36.90
C ASP A 237 15.45 -5.67 -37.64
N TYR A 238 14.31 -6.00 -38.25
CA TYR A 238 14.08 -7.32 -38.86
C TYR A 238 13.69 -7.27 -40.34
N ASN A 239 12.82 -6.34 -40.74
CA ASN A 239 12.39 -6.11 -42.14
C ASN A 239 11.97 -7.38 -42.93
N ASP A 240 11.34 -8.35 -42.25
CA ASP A 240 10.88 -9.63 -42.78
C ASP A 240 9.45 -9.95 -42.30
N LYS A 241 8.84 -11.03 -42.81
CA LYS A 241 7.46 -11.40 -42.45
C LYS A 241 7.33 -11.80 -40.98
N TRP A 242 6.19 -11.45 -40.39
CA TRP A 242 5.79 -11.80 -39.03
C TRP A 242 4.36 -12.30 -39.00
N ASP A 243 4.03 -13.13 -38.01
CA ASP A 243 2.68 -13.68 -37.84
C ASP A 243 1.83 -12.83 -36.89
N LYS A 244 2.46 -12.28 -35.84
CA LYS A 244 1.82 -11.42 -34.85
C LYS A 244 2.85 -10.57 -34.11
N ILE A 245 2.50 -9.34 -33.74
CA ILE A 245 3.26 -8.53 -32.78
C ILE A 245 2.43 -8.42 -31.49
N ILE A 246 3.08 -8.67 -30.35
CA ILE A 246 2.48 -8.55 -29.02
C ILE A 246 3.17 -7.40 -28.29
N ILE A 247 2.38 -6.41 -27.89
CA ILE A 247 2.82 -5.28 -27.07
C ILE A 247 2.16 -5.43 -25.72
N SER A 248 2.95 -5.60 -24.66
CA SER A 248 2.40 -5.77 -23.32
C SER A 248 2.97 -4.75 -22.36
N THR A 249 2.10 -4.04 -21.64
CA THR A 249 2.48 -2.94 -20.76
C THR A 249 1.91 -3.11 -19.36
N ARG A 250 2.79 -3.11 -18.36
CA ARG A 250 2.47 -3.04 -16.94
C ARG A 250 2.59 -1.58 -16.50
N CYS A 251 1.50 -1.03 -16.02
CA CYS A 251 1.45 0.35 -15.54
C CYS A 251 1.02 0.31 -14.08
N MET A 252 1.97 0.23 -13.14
CA MET A 252 1.67 0.31 -11.70
C MET A 252 2.30 1.56 -11.09
N ALA A 253 1.80 2.01 -9.94
CA ALA A 253 2.25 3.21 -9.26
C ALA A 253 3.76 3.23 -9.00
N VAL A 254 4.34 2.08 -8.70
CA VAL A 254 5.77 1.88 -8.39
C VAL A 254 6.61 1.42 -9.58
N GLY A 255 6.03 1.28 -10.78
CA GLY A 255 6.81 0.84 -11.92
C GLY A 255 6.02 0.65 -13.21
N LEU A 256 6.58 1.19 -14.28
CA LEU A 256 6.13 1.00 -15.66
C LEU A 256 7.06 0.02 -16.37
N ARG A 257 6.49 -0.98 -17.04
CA ARG A 257 7.22 -1.93 -17.90
C ARG A 257 6.44 -2.15 -19.18
N ALA A 258 7.17 -2.34 -20.28
CA ALA A 258 6.64 -2.50 -21.60
C ALA A 258 7.57 -3.47 -22.31
N LYS A 259 6.98 -4.51 -22.91
CA LYS A 259 7.70 -5.53 -23.65
C LYS A 259 7.01 -5.67 -25.00
N ASN A 260 7.82 -5.67 -26.04
CA ASN A 260 7.39 -6.07 -27.36
C ASN A 260 7.92 -7.47 -27.65
N ALA A 261 7.07 -8.29 -28.26
CA ALA A 261 7.46 -9.58 -28.80
C ALA A 261 6.87 -9.73 -30.20
N VAL A 262 7.57 -10.47 -31.05
CA VAL A 262 7.09 -10.87 -32.36
C VAL A 262 7.00 -12.38 -32.42
N ILE A 263 5.92 -12.90 -33.00
CA ILE A 263 5.77 -14.31 -33.31
C ILE A 263 6.15 -14.53 -34.77
N LYS A 264 7.08 -15.46 -35.00
CA LYS A 264 7.53 -15.92 -36.32
C LYS A 264 7.52 -17.43 -36.35
N GLU A 265 6.82 -18.02 -37.31
CA GLU A 265 6.71 -19.46 -37.48
C GLU A 265 6.27 -20.17 -36.19
N GLY A 266 5.42 -19.50 -35.40
CA GLY A 266 4.95 -19.97 -34.10
C GLY A 266 5.92 -19.81 -32.92
N GLN A 267 7.10 -19.19 -33.10
CA GLN A 267 8.07 -18.91 -32.04
C GLN A 267 8.05 -17.43 -31.61
N GLU A 268 8.10 -17.17 -30.30
CA GLU A 268 8.18 -15.82 -29.74
C GLU A 268 9.64 -15.32 -29.72
N HIS A 269 9.87 -14.14 -30.31
CA HIS A 269 11.14 -13.43 -30.26
C HIS A 269 10.96 -12.07 -29.58
N ARG A 270 11.86 -11.72 -28.67
CA ARG A 270 11.83 -10.42 -28.00
C ARG A 270 12.21 -9.30 -28.98
N MET A 271 11.42 -8.23 -28.99
CA MET A 271 11.64 -7.03 -29.78
C MET A 271 11.99 -5.83 -28.88
N LYS A 272 12.67 -4.83 -29.43
CA LYS A 272 12.90 -3.55 -28.73
C LYS A 272 11.57 -2.82 -28.50
N THR A 273 11.53 -2.03 -27.43
CA THR A 273 10.37 -1.21 -27.06
C THR A 273 10.81 0.24 -26.90
N SER A 274 10.02 1.18 -27.44
CA SER A 274 10.26 2.62 -27.26
C SER A 274 9.97 3.04 -25.83
N LEU A 275 10.80 3.95 -25.29
CA LEU A 275 10.58 4.52 -23.96
C LEU A 275 9.29 5.35 -23.89
N GLN A 276 8.84 5.94 -25.01
CA GLN A 276 7.62 6.76 -25.04
C GLN A 276 6.35 5.96 -24.77
N VAL A 277 6.38 4.63 -25.02
CA VAL A 277 5.24 3.74 -24.76
C VAL A 277 4.84 3.77 -23.28
N PHE A 278 5.79 4.01 -22.36
CA PHE A 278 5.50 4.11 -20.93
C PHE A 278 4.58 5.29 -20.61
N ASP A 279 4.93 6.48 -21.10
CA ASP A 279 4.19 7.70 -20.82
C ASP A 279 2.80 7.67 -21.47
N ILE A 280 2.74 7.21 -22.72
CA ILE A 280 1.49 7.10 -23.47
C ILE A 280 0.52 6.14 -22.77
N MET A 281 0.99 4.95 -22.38
CA MET A 281 0.11 3.96 -21.71
C MET A 281 -0.29 4.37 -20.30
N ASN A 282 0.56 5.11 -19.59
CA ASN A 282 0.20 5.71 -18.30
C ASN A 282 -0.90 6.76 -18.46
N ASP A 283 -0.87 7.53 -19.55
CA ASP A 283 -1.92 8.50 -19.84
C ASP A 283 -3.22 7.83 -20.28
N VAL A 284 -3.16 6.76 -21.08
CA VAL A 284 -4.33 5.91 -21.37
C VAL A 284 -4.96 5.39 -20.07
N LYS A 285 -4.12 4.92 -19.13
CA LYS A 285 -4.59 4.46 -17.82
C LYS A 285 -5.33 5.55 -17.04
N LYS A 286 -4.77 6.77 -16.98
CA LYS A 286 -5.40 7.91 -16.31
C LYS A 286 -6.72 8.29 -16.97
N GLU A 287 -6.77 8.33 -18.29
CA GLU A 287 -8.00 8.67 -19.02
C GLU A 287 -9.10 7.65 -18.78
N MET A 288 -8.79 6.35 -18.85
CA MET A 288 -9.76 5.29 -18.55
C MET A 288 -10.23 5.35 -17.10
N TYR A 289 -9.31 5.53 -16.15
CA TYR A 289 -9.67 5.68 -14.73
C TYR A 289 -10.62 6.87 -14.49
N ASN A 290 -10.41 7.99 -15.18
CA ASN A 290 -11.24 9.18 -15.05
C ASN A 290 -12.66 9.01 -15.59
N GLN A 291 -12.92 8.02 -16.45
CA GLN A 291 -14.28 7.72 -16.92
C GLN A 291 -15.16 7.15 -15.79
N ALA A 292 -14.58 6.30 -14.93
CA ALA A 292 -15.30 5.70 -13.81
C ALA A 292 -14.34 5.32 -12.67
N LYS A 293 -14.03 6.28 -11.80
CA LYS A 293 -13.03 6.11 -10.72
C LYS A 293 -13.39 4.99 -9.74
N VAL A 294 -14.69 4.78 -9.50
CA VAL A 294 -15.20 3.72 -8.60
C VAL A 294 -14.76 2.31 -9.03
N GLU A 295 -14.52 2.11 -10.33
CA GLU A 295 -14.15 0.82 -10.92
C GLU A 295 -12.64 0.53 -10.85
N GLY A 296 -11.84 1.54 -10.52
CA GLY A 296 -10.38 1.47 -10.43
C GLY A 296 -9.67 1.53 -11.77
N ALA A 297 -8.36 1.33 -11.76
CA ALA A 297 -7.56 1.33 -12.98
C ALA A 297 -6.99 -0.07 -13.27
N TRP A 298 -6.68 -0.35 -14.54
CA TRP A 298 -6.08 -1.61 -14.95
C TRP A 298 -4.59 -1.68 -14.57
N PHE A 299 -4.08 -2.89 -14.37
CA PHE A 299 -2.66 -3.14 -14.04
C PHE A 299 -1.80 -3.41 -15.26
N TYR A 300 -2.35 -4.20 -16.19
CA TYR A 300 -1.63 -4.73 -17.33
C TYR A 300 -2.48 -4.60 -18.59
N CYS A 301 -1.86 -4.25 -19.71
CA CYS A 301 -2.48 -4.15 -21.00
C CYS A 301 -1.73 -5.03 -21.99
N ILE A 302 -2.46 -5.71 -22.87
CA ILE A 302 -1.91 -6.54 -23.95
C ILE A 302 -2.57 -6.10 -25.24
N ILE A 303 -1.77 -5.75 -26.24
CA ILE A 303 -2.19 -5.44 -27.60
C ILE A 303 -1.61 -6.53 -28.50
N GLU A 304 -2.47 -7.23 -29.23
CA GLU A 304 -2.09 -8.21 -30.24
C GLU A 304 -2.40 -7.63 -31.62
N LEU A 305 -1.35 -7.44 -32.42
CA LEU A 305 -1.41 -6.88 -33.76
C LEU A 305 -1.19 -7.97 -34.81
N ASN A 306 -2.07 -8.04 -35.80
CA ASN A 306 -2.00 -8.95 -36.93
C ASN A 306 -1.35 -8.29 -38.16
N PRO A 307 -0.85 -9.07 -39.15
CA PRO A 307 -0.16 -8.55 -40.33
C PRO A 307 -1.01 -7.64 -41.22
N ASP A 308 -2.34 -7.74 -41.14
CA ASP A 308 -3.29 -6.86 -41.82
C ASP A 308 -3.56 -5.55 -41.06
N LEU A 309 -2.78 -5.28 -40.01
CA LEU A 309 -2.86 -4.13 -39.11
C LEU A 309 -4.12 -4.08 -38.24
N THR A 310 -4.92 -5.15 -38.24
CA THR A 310 -5.98 -5.30 -37.24
C THR A 310 -5.37 -5.64 -35.90
N TYR A 311 -5.97 -5.15 -34.81
CA TYR A 311 -5.51 -5.43 -33.46
C TYR A 311 -6.65 -5.75 -32.50
N SER A 312 -6.30 -6.49 -31.46
CA SER A 312 -7.12 -6.63 -30.26
C SER A 312 -6.37 -6.09 -29.06
N ILE A 313 -7.11 -5.51 -28.11
CA ILE A 313 -6.54 -4.96 -26.88
C ILE A 313 -7.30 -5.51 -25.68
N ARG A 314 -6.56 -5.82 -24.62
CA ARG A 314 -7.10 -6.38 -23.40
C ARG A 314 -6.44 -5.75 -22.18
N PHE A 315 -7.28 -5.34 -21.24
CA PHE A 315 -6.86 -4.76 -19.96
C PHE A 315 -7.12 -5.73 -18.81
N VAL A 316 -6.13 -5.95 -17.97
CA VAL A 316 -6.18 -6.81 -16.79
C VAL A 316 -6.36 -5.94 -15.56
N TYR A 317 -7.52 -6.08 -14.93
CA TYR A 317 -7.86 -5.38 -13.68
C TYR A 317 -7.81 -6.29 -12.46
N ASP A 318 -8.11 -7.58 -12.63
CA ASP A 318 -8.48 -8.42 -11.49
C ASP A 318 -7.79 -9.78 -11.46
N ASP A 319 -7.35 -10.31 -12.59
CA ASP A 319 -6.70 -11.61 -12.62
C ASP A 319 -5.21 -11.48 -12.28
N LYS A 320 -4.85 -11.81 -11.04
CA LYS A 320 -3.47 -11.76 -10.56
C LYS A 320 -2.51 -12.64 -11.38
N SER A 321 -3.00 -13.76 -11.92
CA SER A 321 -2.16 -14.71 -12.68
C SER A 321 -1.69 -14.13 -14.02
N GLN A 322 -2.43 -13.14 -14.54
CA GLN A 322 -2.12 -12.48 -15.81
C GLN A 322 -1.23 -11.25 -15.64
N ILE A 323 -0.90 -10.89 -14.41
CA ILE A 323 0.07 -9.83 -14.10
C ILE A 323 1.45 -10.50 -14.03
N PRO A 324 2.41 -10.14 -14.91
CA PRO A 324 3.74 -10.75 -14.92
C PRO A 324 4.43 -10.64 -13.55
N GLN A 325 4.85 -11.79 -13.01
CA GLN A 325 5.49 -11.95 -11.70
C GLN A 325 7.02 -11.76 -11.76
N ASP A 326 7.52 -10.94 -12.68
CA ASP A 326 8.94 -10.61 -12.76
C ASP A 326 9.41 -9.91 -11.48
N HIS A 327 10.67 -10.11 -11.08
CA HIS A 327 11.33 -9.59 -9.86
C HIS A 327 10.51 -8.52 -9.10
N LEU A 328 9.77 -9.02 -8.10
CA LEU A 328 9.15 -8.30 -6.99
C LEU A 328 7.98 -7.39 -7.37
N VAL A 329 6.78 -7.99 -7.54
CA VAL A 329 5.54 -7.31 -7.18
C VAL A 329 5.23 -7.65 -5.72
N ASP A 330 5.65 -6.80 -4.78
CA ASP A 330 5.29 -6.96 -3.37
C ASP A 330 3.82 -6.52 -3.15
N SER A 331 3.21 -7.02 -2.09
CA SER A 331 2.00 -6.48 -1.49
C SER A 331 1.99 -4.94 -1.39
N ASP A 332 3.13 -4.30 -1.15
CA ASP A 332 3.25 -2.84 -1.09
C ASP A 332 2.99 -2.14 -2.42
N ASP A 333 3.32 -2.78 -3.53
CA ASP A 333 3.08 -2.22 -4.86
C ASP A 333 1.58 -2.13 -5.16
N PHE A 334 0.83 -3.16 -4.75
CA PHE A 334 -0.62 -3.19 -4.85
C PHE A 334 -1.28 -2.19 -3.88
N VAL A 335 -0.67 -1.94 -2.72
CA VAL A 335 -1.12 -0.90 -1.79
C VAL A 335 -0.86 0.50 -2.38
N ALA A 336 0.32 0.75 -2.92
CA ALA A 336 0.67 2.01 -3.58
C ALA A 336 -0.21 2.27 -4.80
N GLU A 337 -0.50 1.22 -5.57
CA GLU A 337 -1.42 1.26 -6.69
C GLU A 337 -2.84 1.63 -6.24
N PHE A 338 -3.35 1.02 -5.17
CA PHE A 338 -4.66 1.35 -4.62
C PHE A 338 -4.71 2.78 -4.06
N LYS A 339 -3.63 3.28 -3.46
CA LYS A 339 -3.53 4.68 -2.99
C LYS A 339 -3.64 5.66 -4.15
N LYS A 340 -3.04 5.34 -5.30
CA LYS A 340 -3.04 6.21 -6.49
C LYS A 340 -4.33 6.11 -7.30
N TYR A 341 -4.87 4.90 -7.43
CA TYR A 341 -6.08 4.59 -8.20
C TYR A 341 -7.04 3.77 -7.32
N PRO A 342 -7.67 4.40 -6.31
CA PRO A 342 -8.60 3.72 -5.43
C PRO A 342 -9.80 3.20 -6.21
N ARG A 343 -10.39 2.11 -5.70
CA ARG A 343 -11.59 1.52 -6.28
C ARG A 343 -12.49 0.93 -5.21
N ALA A 344 -13.78 0.80 -5.50
CA ALA A 344 -14.73 0.28 -4.54
C ALA A 344 -14.46 -1.20 -4.24
N LYS A 345 -14.94 -1.64 -3.07
CA LYS A 345 -14.83 -3.03 -2.62
C LYS A 345 -15.39 -4.01 -3.65
N ASP A 346 -16.55 -3.68 -4.24
CA ASP A 346 -17.22 -4.53 -5.23
C ASP A 346 -16.41 -4.67 -6.53
N TYR A 347 -15.57 -3.68 -6.86
CA TYR A 347 -14.65 -3.72 -8.00
C TYR A 347 -13.25 -4.23 -7.63
N THR A 348 -13.05 -4.69 -6.40
CA THR A 348 -11.78 -5.22 -5.90
C THR A 348 -11.88 -6.73 -5.66
N PRO A 349 -11.26 -7.61 -6.47
CA PRO A 349 -11.05 -9.03 -6.18
C PRO A 349 -10.57 -9.31 -4.77
N VAL A 350 -11.09 -10.39 -4.19
CA VAL A 350 -10.76 -10.88 -2.84
C VAL A 350 -9.26 -10.92 -2.58
N TRP A 351 -8.42 -11.42 -3.51
CA TRP A 351 -6.97 -11.47 -3.30
C TRP A 351 -6.35 -10.09 -3.06
N TRP A 352 -6.88 -9.05 -3.71
CA TRP A 352 -6.40 -7.68 -3.50
C TRP A 352 -7.05 -7.08 -2.25
N GLN A 353 -8.31 -7.42 -1.95
CA GLN A 353 -8.92 -7.07 -0.67
C GLN A 353 -8.12 -7.60 0.52
N GLU A 354 -7.59 -8.83 0.43
CA GLU A 354 -6.73 -9.45 1.43
C GLU A 354 -5.39 -8.73 1.55
N ILE A 355 -4.77 -8.33 0.44
CA ILE A 355 -3.54 -7.51 0.46
C ILE A 355 -3.80 -6.16 1.13
N LEU A 356 -4.92 -5.52 0.76
CA LEU A 356 -5.31 -4.22 1.31
C LEU A 356 -5.60 -4.34 2.78
N GLY A 357 -6.54 -5.20 3.19
CA GLY A 357 -6.98 -5.43 4.57
C GLY A 357 -5.85 -5.73 5.58
N LYS A 358 -4.72 -6.26 5.10
CA LYS A 358 -3.52 -6.60 5.90
C LYS A 358 -2.53 -5.45 6.11
N LYS A 359 -2.44 -4.47 5.20
CA LYS A 359 -1.52 -3.30 5.30
C LYS A 359 -2.23 -1.94 5.37
N ALA A 360 -3.50 -1.95 5.07
CA ALA A 360 -4.44 -0.87 5.22
C ALA A 360 -5.66 -1.51 5.86
N LYS A 361 -6.08 -1.07 7.04
CA LYS A 361 -7.49 -1.24 7.39
C LYS A 361 -8.27 -0.88 6.11
N TYR A 362 -9.10 -1.77 5.55
CA TYR A 362 -10.32 -1.30 4.89
C TYR A 362 -10.89 -0.36 5.93
N LEU A 363 -10.65 0.94 5.74
CA LEU A 363 -10.57 1.93 6.82
C LEU A 363 -11.64 1.56 7.82
N LYS A 364 -11.25 1.13 9.05
CA LYS A 364 -12.23 0.80 10.10
C LYS A 364 -13.25 1.93 10.07
N ASN A 365 -14.51 1.57 9.83
CA ASN A 365 -15.63 2.36 9.28
C ASN A 365 -15.86 1.99 7.81
N THR A 366 -16.64 0.95 7.48
CA THR A 366 -18.13 0.95 7.55
C THR A 366 -18.80 2.34 7.73
N ILE A 367 -18.20 3.38 7.14
CA ILE A 367 -18.81 4.65 6.73
C ILE A 367 -18.20 4.95 5.35
N ILE A 368 -18.41 4.03 4.41
CA ILE A 368 -18.79 4.44 3.05
C ILE A 368 -20.30 4.13 2.93
N VAL A 369 -21.05 4.50 3.96
CA VAL A 369 -22.37 5.04 3.74
C VAL A 369 -22.10 6.52 3.59
N GLU A 370 -22.15 6.99 2.34
CA GLU A 370 -22.14 8.40 1.97
C GLU A 370 -20.81 9.18 2.21
N GLN A 371 -19.76 8.89 1.45
CA GLN A 371 -19.35 9.99 0.57
C GLN A 371 -20.39 9.99 -0.53
N LEU A 372 -21.51 10.67 -0.31
CA LEU A 372 -22.24 11.24 -1.44
C LEU A 372 -21.15 11.94 -2.21
N ALA A 373 -20.83 11.44 -3.42
CA ALA A 373 -20.04 12.21 -4.34
C ALA A 373 -20.73 13.57 -4.36
N ILE A 374 -20.05 14.61 -3.83
CA ILE A 374 -20.64 15.94 -3.79
C ILE A 374 -21.10 16.18 -5.22
N PRO A 375 -22.40 16.36 -5.46
CA PRO A 375 -22.89 16.43 -6.81
C PRO A 375 -22.11 17.50 -7.56
N GLN A 376 -21.87 17.28 -8.85
CA GLN A 376 -21.18 18.29 -9.65
C GLN A 376 -21.95 19.61 -9.51
N ARG A 377 -21.23 20.65 -9.09
CA ARG A 377 -21.81 21.96 -8.85
C ARG A 377 -22.32 22.55 -10.16
N THR A 378 -23.50 23.14 -10.12
CA THR A 378 -24.11 23.78 -11.29
C THR A 378 -23.67 25.24 -11.45
N GLN A 379 -23.04 25.80 -10.41
CA GLN A 379 -22.45 27.13 -10.43
C GLN A 379 -21.37 27.28 -11.51
N THR A 380 -21.35 28.44 -12.17
CA THR A 380 -20.39 28.75 -13.21
C THR A 380 -19.95 30.21 -13.18
N TYR A 381 -18.68 30.43 -13.49
CA TYR A 381 -18.12 31.77 -13.65
C TYR A 381 -18.29 32.31 -15.08
N GLN A 382 -18.90 31.54 -15.99
CA GLN A 382 -19.05 31.86 -17.41
C GLN A 382 -20.20 32.82 -17.72
N THR A 383 -20.91 33.32 -16.70
CA THR A 383 -21.95 34.33 -16.93
C THR A 383 -21.32 35.67 -17.34
N PRO A 384 -21.96 36.47 -18.23
CA PRO A 384 -21.40 37.75 -18.66
C PRO A 384 -21.03 38.70 -17.52
N ALA A 385 -21.84 38.74 -16.46
CA ALA A 385 -21.59 39.59 -15.29
C ALA A 385 -20.34 39.15 -14.50
N ILE A 386 -20.17 37.84 -14.26
CA ILE A 386 -19.01 37.32 -13.53
C ILE A 386 -17.74 37.43 -14.37
N GLN A 387 -17.82 37.16 -15.67
CA GLN A 387 -16.70 37.35 -16.60
C GLN A 387 -16.19 38.80 -16.61
N GLU A 388 -17.10 39.77 -16.54
CA GLU A 388 -16.73 41.19 -16.47
C GLU A 388 -16.02 41.53 -15.16
N LYS A 389 -16.51 41.03 -14.02
CA LYS A 389 -15.83 41.19 -12.72
C LYS A 389 -14.44 40.57 -12.72
N ILE A 390 -14.27 39.38 -13.31
CA ILE A 390 -12.96 38.73 -13.46
C ILE A 390 -12.01 39.59 -14.30
N ARG A 391 -12.48 40.18 -15.41
CA ARG A 391 -11.67 41.10 -16.20
C ARG A 391 -11.23 42.32 -15.38
N GLN A 392 -12.12 42.88 -14.57
CA GLN A 392 -11.80 44.01 -13.70
C GLN A 392 -10.77 43.63 -12.61
N VAL A 393 -10.84 42.41 -12.04
CA VAL A 393 -9.82 41.88 -11.14
C VAL A 393 -8.46 41.83 -11.83
N ILE A 394 -8.39 41.28 -13.05
CA ILE A 394 -7.16 41.21 -13.86
C ILE A 394 -6.58 42.61 -14.10
N GLU A 395 -7.42 43.56 -14.49
CA GLU A 395 -6.99 44.94 -14.77
C GLU A 395 -6.49 45.67 -13.53
N ASN A 396 -7.17 45.49 -12.40
CA ASN A 396 -6.74 46.08 -11.14
C ASN A 396 -5.41 45.49 -10.68
N SER A 397 -5.22 44.18 -10.80
CA SER A 397 -3.96 43.51 -10.48
C SER A 397 -2.80 43.97 -11.38
N MET A 398 -3.04 44.19 -12.67
CA MET A 398 -2.03 44.78 -13.57
C MET A 398 -1.67 46.21 -13.18
N LYS A 399 -2.66 47.04 -12.79
CA LYS A 399 -2.40 48.41 -12.31
C LYS A 399 -1.55 48.40 -11.03
N VAL A 400 -1.82 47.47 -10.12
CA VAL A 400 -1.03 47.30 -8.89
C VAL A 400 0.40 46.88 -9.21
N PHE A 401 0.59 45.88 -10.09
CA PHE A 401 1.91 45.48 -10.55
C PHE A 401 2.69 46.68 -11.12
N ASN A 402 2.10 47.41 -12.08
CA ASN A 402 2.76 48.55 -12.73
C ASN A 402 3.09 49.70 -11.77
N LYS A 403 2.41 49.80 -10.64
CA LYS A 403 2.61 50.86 -9.65
C LYS A 403 3.64 50.49 -8.58
N TYR A 404 3.71 49.22 -8.18
CA TYR A 404 4.46 48.79 -7.00
C TYR A 404 5.57 47.77 -7.28
N CYS A 405 5.59 47.16 -8.46
CA CYS A 405 6.58 46.16 -8.85
C CYS A 405 7.44 46.68 -10.01
N THR A 406 8.65 46.15 -10.12
CA THR A 406 9.59 46.47 -11.21
C THR A 406 10.03 45.19 -11.90
N GLY A 407 10.30 45.28 -13.21
CA GLY A 407 10.69 44.12 -14.03
C GLY A 407 9.58 43.59 -14.93
N ASN A 408 9.93 42.61 -15.76
CA ASN A 408 8.99 41.92 -16.64
C ASN A 408 8.38 40.72 -15.91
N TRP A 409 7.15 40.37 -16.25
CA TRP A 409 6.47 39.18 -15.75
C TRP A 409 5.94 38.34 -16.91
N SER A 410 5.88 37.03 -16.71
CA SER A 410 5.24 36.09 -17.64
C SER A 410 3.81 35.78 -17.22
N LYS A 411 3.55 35.72 -15.91
CA LYS A 411 2.23 35.45 -15.33
C LYS A 411 2.00 36.24 -14.04
N ILE A 412 0.74 36.52 -13.75
CA ILE A 412 0.26 37.00 -12.45
C ILE A 412 -0.77 36.02 -11.91
N ILE A 413 -0.72 35.79 -10.60
CA ILE A 413 -1.61 34.93 -9.85
C ILE A 413 -2.29 35.77 -8.76
N VAL A 414 -3.61 35.67 -8.66
CA VAL A 414 -4.41 36.27 -7.59
C VAL A 414 -5.20 35.15 -6.91
N GLU A 415 -5.00 34.99 -5.61
CA GLU A 415 -5.65 33.97 -4.79
C GLU A 415 -6.53 34.66 -3.75
N ALA A 416 -7.80 34.30 -3.67
CA ALA A 416 -8.72 34.70 -2.60
C ALA A 416 -9.05 33.51 -1.72
N HIS A 417 -8.83 33.66 -0.42
CA HIS A 417 -9.26 32.74 0.63
C HIS A 417 -10.43 33.40 1.34
N CYS A 418 -11.63 32.89 1.10
CA CYS A 418 -12.86 33.44 1.66
C CYS A 418 -13.41 32.43 2.65
N ILE A 419 -12.91 32.43 3.88
CA ILE A 419 -13.34 31.50 4.94
C ILE A 419 -13.44 32.31 6.24
N GLY A 420 -14.65 32.79 6.55
CA GLY A 420 -14.93 33.73 7.65
C GLY A 420 -14.45 35.16 7.37
N ASP A 421 -13.28 35.34 6.77
CA ASP A 421 -12.79 36.61 6.21
C ASP A 421 -12.27 36.44 4.78
N VAL A 422 -12.26 37.52 4.00
CA VAL A 422 -11.70 37.55 2.64
C VAL A 422 -10.25 37.98 2.71
N ARG A 423 -9.34 37.04 2.47
CA ARG A 423 -7.89 37.27 2.43
C ARG A 423 -7.39 37.04 1.01
N THR A 424 -6.82 38.08 0.40
CA THR A 424 -6.27 38.00 -0.96
C THR A 424 -4.75 38.01 -0.94
N LYS A 425 -4.14 37.16 -1.76
CA LYS A 425 -2.71 37.12 -2.02
C LYS A 425 -2.44 37.29 -3.51
N GLY A 426 -1.41 38.06 -3.83
CA GLY A 426 -0.99 38.35 -5.19
C GLY A 426 0.43 37.86 -5.42
N TYR A 427 0.68 37.28 -6.58
CA TYR A 427 2.01 36.85 -6.98
C TYR A 427 2.25 37.20 -8.45
N PHE A 428 3.50 37.44 -8.82
CA PHE A 428 3.92 37.49 -10.22
C PHE A 428 5.12 36.58 -10.45
N ILE A 429 5.21 36.06 -11.67
CA ILE A 429 6.28 35.15 -12.09
C ILE A 429 7.20 35.87 -13.07
N GLN A 430 8.50 35.84 -12.78
CA GLN A 430 9.56 36.33 -13.67
C GLN A 430 10.56 35.20 -13.91
N GLY A 431 10.59 34.65 -15.13
CA GLY A 431 11.36 33.45 -15.43
C GLY A 431 10.84 32.25 -14.61
N ASN A 432 11.70 31.69 -13.75
CA ASN A 432 11.35 30.59 -12.84
C ASN A 432 11.08 31.06 -11.39
N SER A 433 11.12 32.37 -11.12
CA SER A 433 10.94 32.93 -9.78
C SER A 433 9.50 33.42 -9.58
N THR A 434 8.93 33.12 -8.41
CA THR A 434 7.63 33.63 -7.97
C THR A 434 7.83 34.65 -6.86
N THR A 435 7.26 35.84 -7.03
CA THR A 435 7.41 36.97 -6.10
C THR A 435 6.03 37.45 -5.66
N GLU A 436 5.88 37.74 -4.37
CA GLU A 436 4.64 38.28 -3.81
C GLU A 436 4.44 39.75 -4.22
N MET A 437 3.18 40.13 -4.44
CA MET A 437 2.76 41.49 -4.72
C MET A 437 1.47 41.83 -3.99
N PRO A 438 1.23 43.10 -3.67
CA PRO A 438 -0.03 43.51 -3.06
C PRO A 438 -1.21 43.24 -4.00
N VAL A 439 -2.40 43.07 -3.41
CA VAL A 439 -3.68 43.03 -4.13
C VAL A 439 -4.47 44.28 -3.73
N SER A 440 -5.09 44.96 -4.70
CA SER A 440 -5.92 46.14 -4.41
C SER A 440 -7.20 45.75 -3.70
N LEU A 441 -7.69 46.59 -2.79
CA LEU A 441 -9.01 46.43 -2.15
C LEU A 441 -10.13 46.23 -3.19
N ALA A 442 -10.14 47.01 -4.27
CA ALA A 442 -11.11 46.85 -5.35
C ALA A 442 -11.11 45.44 -6.00
N ALA A 443 -9.95 44.79 -6.08
CA ALA A 443 -9.87 43.41 -6.58
C ALA A 443 -10.37 42.40 -5.53
N SER A 444 -10.13 42.65 -4.25
CA SER A 444 -10.68 41.85 -3.14
C SER A 444 -12.21 41.94 -3.06
N ASP A 445 -12.75 43.15 -3.21
CA ASP A 445 -14.19 43.40 -3.22
C ASP A 445 -14.85 42.65 -4.38
N LEU A 446 -14.28 42.76 -5.60
CA LEU A 446 -14.77 42.03 -6.77
C LEU A 446 -14.73 40.50 -6.59
N LEU A 447 -13.71 39.95 -5.94
CA LEU A 447 -13.64 38.50 -5.64
C LEU A 447 -14.73 38.06 -4.66
N SER A 448 -15.07 38.92 -3.70
CA SER A 448 -16.20 38.72 -2.79
C SER A 448 -17.53 38.76 -3.54
N GLU A 449 -17.70 39.74 -4.43
CA GLU A 449 -18.91 39.82 -5.26
C GLU A 449 -19.05 38.62 -6.22
N ILE A 450 -17.94 38.11 -6.77
CA ILE A 450 -17.95 36.88 -7.59
C ILE A 450 -18.40 35.69 -6.74
N LYS A 451 -17.96 35.61 -5.49
CA LYS A 451 -18.37 34.58 -4.53
C LYS A 451 -19.89 34.61 -4.32
N ASP A 452 -20.44 35.79 -4.08
CA ASP A 452 -21.87 36.02 -3.89
C ASP A 452 -22.67 35.67 -5.15
N ASP A 453 -22.21 36.11 -6.32
CA ASP A 453 -22.92 35.89 -7.57
C ASP A 453 -22.89 34.41 -8.00
N MET A 454 -21.82 33.68 -7.70
CA MET A 454 -21.78 32.24 -7.91
C MET A 454 -22.68 31.50 -6.92
N TYR A 455 -22.67 31.89 -5.64
CA TYR A 455 -23.55 31.31 -4.63
C TYR A 455 -25.04 31.48 -5.00
N LYS A 456 -25.43 32.67 -5.48
CA LYS A 456 -26.82 32.95 -5.90
C LYS A 456 -27.32 32.07 -7.05
N GLN A 457 -26.43 31.48 -7.87
CA GLN A 457 -26.83 30.59 -8.96
C GLN A 457 -27.43 29.28 -8.43
N ALA A 458 -26.89 28.77 -7.31
CA ALA A 458 -27.34 27.55 -6.66
C ALA A 458 -26.94 27.59 -5.18
N SER A 459 -27.76 28.25 -4.36
CA SER A 459 -27.44 28.50 -2.95
C SER A 459 -27.38 27.22 -2.12
N ASN A 460 -28.20 26.22 -2.45
CA ASN A 460 -28.18 24.91 -1.79
C ASN A 460 -26.83 24.17 -1.92
N GLU A 461 -25.99 24.56 -2.88
CA GLU A 461 -24.67 24.00 -3.11
C GLU A 461 -23.59 24.67 -2.22
N GLY A 462 -23.83 25.90 -1.73
CA GLY A 462 -22.82 26.70 -1.03
C GLY A 462 -21.80 27.35 -1.94
N SER A 463 -20.86 28.09 -1.39
CA SER A 463 -19.87 28.82 -2.18
C SER A 463 -18.46 28.21 -2.11
N TRP A 464 -17.55 28.71 -2.94
CA TRP A 464 -16.16 28.27 -2.94
C TRP A 464 -15.40 28.86 -1.75
N LEU A 465 -14.40 28.12 -1.25
CA LEU A 465 -13.55 28.52 -0.14
C LEU A 465 -12.28 29.23 -0.62
N ILE A 466 -11.75 28.81 -1.77
CA ILE A 466 -10.59 29.43 -2.41
C ILE A 466 -10.89 29.64 -3.90
N CYS A 467 -10.52 30.80 -4.41
CA CYS A 467 -10.51 31.12 -5.83
C CYS A 467 -9.09 31.51 -6.25
N LYS A 468 -8.57 30.91 -7.32
CA LYS A 468 -7.28 31.24 -7.91
C LYS A 468 -7.44 31.67 -9.35
N ILE A 469 -6.97 32.86 -9.69
CA ILE A 469 -6.95 33.40 -11.04
C ILE A 469 -5.50 33.56 -11.49
N GLU A 470 -5.11 32.84 -12.54
CA GLU A 470 -3.80 32.97 -13.18
C GLU A 470 -3.97 33.57 -14.57
N PHE A 471 -3.20 34.61 -14.90
CA PHE A 471 -3.27 35.24 -16.22
C PHE A 471 -1.91 35.68 -16.77
N ASP A 472 -1.80 35.70 -18.09
CA ASP A 472 -0.60 36.09 -18.82
C ASP A 472 -0.63 37.56 -19.29
N THR A 473 0.44 37.99 -19.97
CA THR A 473 0.60 39.35 -20.50
C THR A 473 -0.43 39.72 -21.56
N GLN A 474 -1.11 38.73 -22.15
CA GLN A 474 -2.21 38.92 -23.12
C GLN A 474 -3.59 38.92 -22.45
N LYS A 475 -3.64 38.92 -21.10
CA LYS A 475 -4.86 38.78 -20.29
C LYS A 475 -5.61 37.46 -20.52
N LYS A 476 -4.96 36.44 -21.09
CA LYS A 476 -5.53 35.10 -21.14
C LYS A 476 -5.42 34.50 -19.75
N PHE A 477 -6.51 33.95 -19.24
CA PHE A 477 -6.57 33.50 -17.85
C PHE A 477 -7.13 32.09 -17.69
N ILE A 478 -6.78 31.47 -16.58
CA ILE A 478 -7.36 30.25 -16.03
C ILE A 478 -7.84 30.58 -14.62
N ILE A 479 -8.98 30.02 -14.24
CA ILE A 479 -9.55 30.17 -12.91
C ILE A 479 -9.85 28.80 -12.31
N GLU A 480 -9.49 28.62 -11.05
CA GLU A 480 -9.69 27.41 -10.29
C GLU A 480 -10.40 27.73 -8.98
N PHE A 481 -11.37 26.90 -8.61
CA PHE A 481 -12.11 27.04 -7.36
C PHE A 481 -11.93 25.80 -6.51
N ASN A 482 -11.64 26.00 -5.22
CA ASN A 482 -11.69 24.95 -4.23
C ASN A 482 -12.92 25.12 -3.34
N TYR A 483 -13.83 24.15 -3.41
CA TYR A 483 -15.01 24.10 -2.55
C TYR A 483 -14.83 23.18 -1.35
N ASP A 484 -14.09 22.07 -1.53
CA ASP A 484 -14.22 20.91 -0.65
C ASP A 484 -12.89 20.17 -0.40
N ASN A 485 -11.81 20.50 -1.12
CA ASN A 485 -10.54 19.82 -0.98
C ASN A 485 -9.79 20.36 0.25
N LYS A 486 -9.85 19.57 1.33
CA LYS A 486 -9.22 19.86 2.62
C LYS A 486 -7.72 20.12 2.51
N SER A 487 -6.99 19.40 1.65
CA SER A 487 -5.53 19.50 1.58
C SER A 487 -5.03 20.79 0.93
N LEU A 488 -5.91 21.50 0.23
CA LEU A 488 -5.61 22.78 -0.40
C LEU A 488 -6.00 23.97 0.50
N LEU A 489 -6.63 23.71 1.65
CA LEU A 489 -6.93 24.74 2.63
C LEU A 489 -5.69 25.04 3.49
N PRO A 490 -5.40 26.32 3.79
CA PRO A 490 -4.34 26.69 4.73
C PRO A 490 -4.52 26.04 6.11
N ASN A 491 -3.43 25.64 6.75
CA ASN A 491 -3.48 24.99 8.06
C ASN A 491 -4.13 25.87 9.15
N ASP A 492 -3.94 27.19 9.09
CA ASP A 492 -4.50 28.16 10.05
C ASP A 492 -6.04 28.23 10.03
N VAL A 493 -6.68 27.68 9.00
CA VAL A 493 -8.14 27.53 8.93
C VAL A 493 -8.64 26.46 9.92
N PHE A 494 -7.84 25.43 10.19
CA PHE A 494 -8.20 24.35 11.11
C PHE A 494 -7.81 24.64 12.55
N ASP A 495 -6.89 25.57 12.77
CA ASP A 495 -6.50 26.05 14.10
C ASP A 495 -7.60 26.90 14.75
N ASN A 496 -8.49 27.51 13.95
CA ASN A 496 -9.68 28.22 14.41
C ASN A 496 -10.96 27.72 13.70
N PRO A 497 -11.61 26.68 14.26
CA PRO A 497 -12.82 26.08 13.67
C PRO A 497 -13.98 27.06 13.45
N GLU A 498 -14.06 28.15 14.21
CA GLU A 498 -15.14 29.14 14.12
C GLU A 498 -15.19 29.79 12.73
N ARG A 499 -14.07 29.90 12.02
CA ARG A 499 -14.04 30.45 10.65
C ARG A 499 -14.82 29.60 9.65
N LEU A 500 -14.77 28.29 9.81
CA LEU A 500 -15.52 27.34 8.98
C LEU A 500 -16.99 27.27 9.39
N GLU A 501 -17.31 27.61 10.64
CA GLU A 501 -18.68 27.78 11.11
C GLU A 501 -19.30 29.04 10.51
N THR A 502 -18.64 30.21 10.65
CA THR A 502 -19.07 31.48 10.05
C THR A 502 -19.23 31.38 8.54
N GLU A 503 -18.29 30.74 7.85
CA GLU A 503 -18.39 30.50 6.42
C GLU A 503 -19.64 29.66 6.04
N PHE A 504 -20.00 28.68 6.88
CA PHE A 504 -21.20 27.88 6.67
C PHE A 504 -22.48 28.65 7.02
N GLU A 505 -22.43 29.60 7.95
CA GLU A 505 -23.55 30.50 8.29
C GLU A 505 -23.81 31.52 7.18
N ASP A 506 -22.75 32.09 6.61
CA ASP A 506 -22.82 33.09 5.53
C ASP A 506 -23.22 32.46 4.20
N TYR A 507 -22.67 31.28 3.88
CA TYR A 507 -22.92 30.54 2.64
C TYR A 507 -23.40 29.11 2.93
N PRO A 508 -24.60 28.95 3.51
CA PRO A 508 -25.12 27.66 3.90
C PRO A 508 -25.28 26.75 2.70
N ARG A 509 -25.08 25.46 2.95
CA ARG A 509 -25.22 24.43 1.93
C ARG A 509 -25.83 23.18 2.51
N THR A 510 -26.51 22.44 1.65
CA THR A 510 -27.17 21.21 2.05
C THR A 510 -26.14 20.15 2.43
N LYS A 511 -26.58 19.17 3.24
CA LYS A 511 -25.73 18.07 3.71
C LYS A 511 -25.04 17.34 2.54
N GLU A 512 -25.74 17.17 1.42
CA GLU A 512 -25.25 16.50 0.20
C GLU A 512 -24.08 17.24 -0.46
N TYR A 513 -24.01 18.57 -0.32
CA TYR A 513 -22.94 19.39 -0.86
C TYR A 513 -21.91 19.83 0.18
N THR A 514 -22.00 19.27 1.39
CA THR A 514 -21.05 19.49 2.48
C THR A 514 -20.14 18.26 2.62
N PRO A 515 -18.81 18.37 2.52
CA PRO A 515 -17.91 17.25 2.67
C PRO A 515 -17.90 16.77 4.12
N VAL A 516 -17.75 15.46 4.29
CA VAL A 516 -17.78 14.78 5.60
C VAL A 516 -16.82 15.41 6.62
N TRP A 517 -15.64 15.88 6.17
CA TRP A 517 -14.68 16.53 7.07
C TRP A 517 -15.22 17.84 7.66
N TRP A 518 -16.01 18.60 6.90
CA TRP A 518 -16.61 19.85 7.37
C TRP A 518 -17.89 19.57 8.16
N GLN A 519 -18.70 18.56 7.75
CA GLN A 519 -19.81 18.08 8.57
C GLN A 519 -19.36 17.65 9.97
N GLY A 520 -18.21 16.97 10.09
CA GLY A 520 -17.64 16.56 11.37
C GLY A 520 -17.10 17.72 12.22
N ILE A 521 -16.86 18.89 11.63
CA ILE A 521 -16.53 20.12 12.37
C ILE A 521 -17.83 20.75 12.88
N LEU A 522 -18.83 20.92 12.01
CA LEU A 522 -20.14 21.50 12.35
C LEU A 522 -20.90 20.65 13.39
N GLY A 523 -20.81 19.32 13.32
CA GLY A 523 -21.52 18.38 14.20
C GLY A 523 -20.96 18.27 15.61
N LYS A 524 -19.76 18.81 15.90
CA LYS A 524 -19.14 18.75 17.23
C LYS A 524 -19.79 19.67 18.28
N ARG A 525 -20.82 20.43 17.93
CA ARG A 525 -21.62 21.28 18.85
C ARG A 525 -23.08 20.82 19.02
N SER A 526 -23.41 19.58 18.68
CA SER A 526 -24.67 18.95 19.11
C SER A 526 -24.42 17.81 20.11
N ILE A 527 -23.75 18.13 21.23
CA ILE A 527 -23.84 17.42 22.52
C ILE A 527 -23.79 18.48 23.62
#